data_AF-A0ABD1ND61-F1
#
_entry.id   AF-A0ABD1ND61-F1
#
_cell.length_a   1.000
_cell.length_b   1.000
_cell.length_c   1.000
_cell.angle_alpha   90.00
_cell.angle_beta   90.00
_cell.angle_gamma   90.00
#
_symmetry.space_group_name_H-M   'P 1'
#
loop_
_entity.id
_entity.type
_entity.pdbx_description
1 polymer ?
#
loop_
_entity_poly.entity_id
_entity_poly.type
_entity_poly.pdbx_seq_one_letter_code
_entity_poly.pdbx_strand_id
1 'polypeptide(L)'
;MALLLHFPESVPKIVHNHNPKFRKLHNLKPFTRDKESGLKVSCKVKDCRVLDLHQNSSRCDQFSAPVKRGSKEEEEKQKYYVNLGYAIRSLREDFPALFHREPSFTIYRDDVVFKDPLNTFVGIESYKSIFWGLRFHGRIFFKALWIDITSVWQPFENVIMVRWTVHGIPRVPWESRGRFDGTSEYKLDKNGKIFEHRVDNVAMDAHPKFKVLRVEDLIQYIGCPSTPRPTYFETSNRT
;
A
#
# COMPACT_ATOMS: atom_id res chain seq x y z
N MET A 1 -8.11 -38.04 -42.50
CA MET A 1 -6.83 -38.59 -41.99
C MET A 1 -6.11 -37.48 -41.27
N ALA A 2 -6.17 -37.51 -39.94
CA ALA A 2 -5.50 -36.55 -39.06
C ALA A 2 -4.05 -36.99 -38.86
N LEU A 3 -3.10 -36.06 -38.97
CA LEU A 3 -1.73 -36.26 -38.50
C LEU A 3 -1.50 -35.32 -37.32
N LEU A 4 -1.66 -35.91 -36.13
CA LEU A 4 -1.17 -35.41 -34.85
C LEU A 4 0.35 -35.58 -34.84
N LEU A 5 1.10 -34.50 -34.66
CA LEU A 5 2.49 -34.56 -34.24
C LEU A 5 2.58 -34.09 -32.79
N HIS A 6 2.78 -35.08 -31.92
CA HIS A 6 3.15 -34.96 -30.51
C HIS A 6 4.43 -34.14 -30.35
N PHE A 7 4.39 -33.12 -29.51
CA PHE A 7 5.58 -32.51 -28.91
C PHE A 7 5.84 -33.17 -27.55
N PRO A 8 7.06 -33.65 -27.25
CA PRO A 8 7.37 -34.22 -25.94
C PRO A 8 7.65 -33.11 -24.91
N GLU A 9 7.01 -33.26 -23.74
CA GLU A 9 7.34 -32.54 -22.51
C GLU A 9 8.79 -32.82 -22.11
N SER A 10 9.61 -31.77 -21.98
CA SER A 10 10.89 -31.85 -21.29
C SER A 10 10.86 -30.88 -20.12
N VAL A 11 10.67 -31.46 -18.93
CA VAL A 11 10.80 -30.79 -17.63
C VAL A 11 12.29 -30.52 -17.39
N PRO A 12 12.73 -29.27 -17.12
CA PRO A 12 14.08 -29.07 -16.63
C PRO A 12 14.13 -29.39 -15.13
N LYS A 13 14.79 -30.51 -14.80
CA LYS A 13 15.28 -30.81 -13.44
C LYS A 13 16.30 -29.74 -13.03
N ILE A 14 15.94 -28.89 -12.08
CA ILE A 14 16.90 -28.01 -11.40
C ILE A 14 17.57 -28.80 -10.28
N VAL A 15 18.86 -29.06 -10.48
CA VAL A 15 19.77 -29.68 -9.51
C VAL A 15 20.09 -28.66 -8.40
N HIS A 16 19.80 -29.03 -7.16
CA HIS A 16 20.45 -28.45 -5.98
C HIS A 16 21.90 -28.95 -5.91
N ASN A 17 22.89 -28.07 -5.85
CA ASN A 17 23.63 -27.84 -4.59
C ASN A 17 24.82 -26.86 -4.68
N HIS A 18 25.07 -26.27 -3.50
CA HIS A 18 26.31 -25.72 -2.92
C HIS A 18 27.01 -24.46 -3.49
N ASN A 19 26.82 -23.37 -2.74
CA ASN A 19 27.83 -22.45 -2.20
C ASN A 19 29.21 -22.35 -2.89
N PRO A 20 29.52 -21.16 -3.43
CA PRO A 20 30.89 -20.64 -3.39
C PRO A 20 30.98 -19.26 -2.73
N LYS A 21 31.62 -19.25 -1.56
CA LYS A 21 32.50 -18.24 -0.95
C LYS A 21 32.55 -16.87 -1.67
N PHE A 22 32.11 -15.84 -0.95
CA PHE A 22 32.27 -14.43 -1.29
C PHE A 22 33.74 -14.06 -1.58
N ARG A 23 34.00 -13.58 -2.81
CA ARG A 23 35.22 -12.83 -3.14
C ARG A 23 35.08 -11.40 -2.65
N LYS A 24 36.03 -10.97 -1.80
CA LYS A 24 36.26 -9.56 -1.43
C LYS A 24 36.47 -8.72 -2.69
N LEU A 25 35.60 -7.74 -2.95
CA LEU A 25 35.90 -6.61 -3.82
C LEU A 25 36.05 -5.35 -2.98
N HIS A 26 37.25 -4.80 -3.12
CA HIS A 26 37.81 -3.49 -2.78
C HIS A 26 36.87 -2.35 -2.32
N ASN A 27 37.36 -1.66 -1.30
CA ASN A 27 36.83 -0.43 -0.70
C ASN A 27 36.65 0.70 -1.73
N LEU A 28 35.45 1.27 -1.81
CA LEU A 28 35.23 2.61 -2.35
C LEU A 28 35.32 3.62 -1.20
N LYS A 29 36.37 4.47 -1.24
CA LYS A 29 36.56 5.59 -0.30
C LYS A 29 35.53 6.70 -0.59
N PRO A 30 34.98 7.37 0.44
CA PRO A 30 34.23 8.61 0.25
C PRO A 30 35.15 9.74 -0.21
N PHE A 31 34.69 10.49 -1.20
CA PHE A 31 35.35 11.69 -1.72
C PHE A 31 35.14 12.84 -0.73
N THR A 32 36.22 13.32 -0.12
CA THR A 32 36.22 14.53 0.71
C THR A 32 36.30 15.78 -0.17
N ARG A 33 35.39 16.74 0.08
CA ARG A 33 35.59 18.14 -0.31
C ARG A 33 35.06 19.04 0.80
N ASP A 34 35.97 19.46 1.65
CA ASP A 34 35.88 20.75 2.35
C ASP A 34 36.15 21.88 1.35
N LYS A 35 35.27 22.88 1.33
CA LYS A 35 35.63 24.30 1.34
C LYS A 35 34.38 25.15 1.56
N GLU A 36 34.39 25.86 2.69
CA GLU A 36 33.55 27.00 3.01
C GLU A 36 33.47 28.00 1.84
N SER A 37 32.26 28.42 1.52
CA SER A 37 32.01 29.75 0.96
C SER A 37 30.83 30.35 1.70
N GLY A 38 31.12 31.32 2.58
CA GLY A 38 30.12 32.05 3.33
C GLY A 38 29.30 32.95 2.42
N LEU A 39 28.00 32.69 2.32
CA LEU A 39 27.03 33.60 1.72
C LEU A 39 26.09 34.08 2.83
N LYS A 40 26.38 35.28 3.33
CA LYS A 40 25.61 36.01 4.33
C LYS A 40 24.39 36.64 3.65
N VAL A 41 23.24 35.97 3.71
CA VAL A 41 21.96 36.56 3.28
C VAL A 41 21.41 37.38 4.45
N SER A 42 21.47 38.70 4.31
CA SER A 42 20.80 39.67 5.20
C SER A 42 19.52 40.13 4.52
N CYS A 43 18.36 39.75 5.06
CA CYS A 43 17.09 40.37 4.69
C CYS A 43 16.86 41.58 5.60
N LYS A 44 17.01 42.77 5.02
CA LYS A 44 16.70 44.06 5.62
C LYS A 44 15.21 44.34 5.38
N VAL A 45 14.37 44.09 6.39
CA VAL A 45 12.95 44.45 6.34
C VAL A 45 12.85 45.96 6.53
N LYS A 46 12.29 46.64 5.53
CA LYS A 46 11.93 48.07 5.55
C LYS A 46 10.75 48.26 6.49
N ASP A 47 10.86 49.26 7.36
CA ASP A 47 9.77 49.74 8.21
C ASP A 47 8.58 50.20 7.36
N CYS A 48 7.45 49.50 7.47
CA CYS A 48 6.15 50.03 7.07
C CYS A 48 5.55 50.77 8.26
N ARG A 49 5.31 52.06 8.05
CA ARG A 49 4.76 53.00 9.02
C ARG A 49 3.45 52.51 9.63
N VAL A 50 3.39 52.70 10.95
CA VAL A 50 2.23 52.60 11.82
C VAL A 50 1.06 53.41 11.27
N LEU A 51 -0.09 52.77 11.13
CA LEU A 51 -1.38 53.43 11.24
C LEU A 51 -2.09 52.80 12.45
N ASP A 52 -2.16 53.57 13.52
CA ASP A 52 -2.95 53.28 14.70
C ASP A 52 -4.43 53.16 14.30
N LEU A 53 -5.03 51.99 14.57
CA LEU A 53 -6.46 51.92 14.80
C LEU A 53 -6.74 51.25 16.13
N HIS A 54 -7.31 52.08 16.99
CA HIS A 54 -7.73 51.89 18.35
C HIS A 54 -8.67 50.68 18.54
N GLN A 55 -8.46 49.95 19.64
CA GLN A 55 -9.45 49.27 20.47
C GLN A 55 -10.57 48.49 19.75
N ASN A 56 -10.49 47.15 19.80
CA ASN A 56 -11.51 46.40 20.52
C ASN A 56 -11.00 45.05 20.99
N SER A 57 -10.93 44.96 22.32
CA SER A 57 -10.84 43.75 23.11
C SER A 57 -12.06 42.85 22.82
N SER A 58 -11.82 41.71 22.19
CA SER A 58 -12.68 40.53 22.35
C SER A 58 -11.80 39.31 22.49
N ARG A 59 -11.24 39.18 23.70
CA ARG A 59 -11.21 37.95 24.49
C ARG A 59 -11.27 36.66 23.63
N CYS A 60 -10.11 36.22 23.17
CA CYS A 60 -9.93 34.81 22.86
C CYS A 60 -9.86 34.10 24.21
N ASP A 61 -10.99 33.53 24.64
CA ASP A 61 -11.08 32.73 25.84
C ASP A 61 -9.95 31.70 25.80
N GLN A 62 -9.00 31.85 26.73
CA GLN A 62 -8.03 30.83 27.05
C GLN A 62 -8.82 29.62 27.54
N PHE A 63 -9.11 28.68 26.65
CA PHE A 63 -9.45 27.32 27.03
C PHE A 63 -8.19 26.63 27.54
N SER A 64 -7.65 27.13 28.65
CA SER A 64 -6.72 26.40 29.48
C SER A 64 -7.56 25.49 30.35
N ALA A 65 -7.98 24.35 29.80
CA ALA A 65 -8.48 23.26 30.61
C ALA A 65 -7.41 22.93 31.67
N PRO A 66 -7.80 22.74 32.95
CA PRO A 66 -6.85 22.36 33.97
C PRO A 66 -6.29 20.99 33.58
N VAL A 67 -5.05 20.96 33.10
CA VAL A 67 -4.32 19.71 32.90
C VAL A 67 -4.07 19.15 34.29
N LYS A 68 -4.97 18.28 34.76
CA LYS A 68 -4.62 17.30 35.80
C LYS A 68 -3.37 16.63 35.26
N ARG A 69 -2.23 16.78 35.95
CA ARG A 69 -1.04 15.96 35.68
C ARG A 69 -1.49 14.51 35.84
N GLY A 70 -1.74 13.86 34.71
CA GLY A 70 -2.13 12.47 34.67
C GLY A 70 -1.04 11.63 35.29
N SER A 71 -1.39 10.42 35.71
CA SER A 71 -0.36 9.44 36.03
C SER A 71 0.56 9.24 34.81
N LYS A 72 1.80 8.79 35.03
CA LYS A 72 2.74 8.48 33.92
C LYS A 72 2.10 7.55 32.87
N GLU A 73 1.25 6.63 33.32
CA GLU A 73 0.50 5.71 32.46
C GLU A 73 -0.52 6.43 31.56
N GLU A 74 -1.20 7.47 32.06
CA GLU A 74 -2.10 8.28 31.24
C GLU A 74 -1.35 9.06 30.17
N GLU A 75 -0.20 9.64 30.49
CA GLU A 75 0.64 10.35 29.52
C GLU A 75 1.17 9.43 28.41
N GLU A 76 1.62 8.22 28.77
CA GLU A 76 2.07 7.20 27.82
C GLU A 76 0.92 6.74 26.90
N LYS A 77 -0.26 6.52 27.48
CA LYS A 77 -1.48 6.17 26.73
C LYS A 77 -1.89 7.28 25.77
N GLN A 78 -1.84 8.55 26.19
CA GLN A 78 -2.12 9.68 25.30
C GLN A 78 -1.11 9.76 24.15
N LYS A 79 0.19 9.62 24.46
CA LYS A 79 1.26 9.59 23.46
C LYS A 79 1.05 8.47 22.44
N TYR A 80 0.63 7.29 22.89
CA TYR A 80 0.31 6.16 22.03
C TYR A 80 -0.76 6.52 20.99
N TYR A 81 -1.91 7.06 21.41
CA TYR A 81 -3.00 7.38 20.49
C TYR A 81 -2.67 8.54 19.54
N VAL A 82 -1.86 9.50 19.99
CA VAL A 82 -1.34 10.56 19.11
C VAL A 82 -0.46 9.97 18.01
N ASN A 83 0.46 9.07 18.36
CA ASN A 83 1.32 8.40 17.38
C ASN A 83 0.54 7.46 16.46
N LEU A 84 -0.47 6.75 16.99
CA LEU A 84 -1.37 5.91 16.20
C LEU A 84 -2.13 6.74 15.15
N GLY A 85 -2.73 7.87 15.56
CA GLY A 85 -3.43 8.77 14.65
C GLY A 85 -2.50 9.33 13.57
N TYR A 86 -1.28 9.70 13.97
CA TYR A 86 -0.26 10.15 13.04
C TYR A 86 0.19 9.04 12.06
N ALA A 87 0.32 7.80 12.53
CA ALA A 87 0.64 6.65 11.69
C ALA A 87 -0.48 6.38 10.66
N ILE A 88 -1.74 6.31 11.09
CA ILE A 88 -2.90 6.10 10.19
C ILE A 88 -2.96 7.19 9.13
N ARG A 89 -2.76 8.45 9.53
CA ARG A 89 -2.73 9.58 8.61
C ARG A 89 -1.60 9.45 7.59
N SER A 90 -0.38 9.18 8.06
CA SER A 90 0.80 9.03 7.21
C SER A 90 0.60 7.89 6.21
N LEU A 91 0.08 6.74 6.65
CA LEU A 91 -0.24 5.62 5.75
C LEU A 91 -1.25 6.02 4.67
N ARG A 92 -2.31 6.77 5.02
CA ARG A 92 -3.31 7.22 4.02
C ARG A 92 -2.74 8.22 3.00
N GLU A 93 -1.85 9.09 3.43
CA GLU A 93 -1.23 10.10 2.56
C GLU A 93 -0.11 9.50 1.70
N ASP A 94 0.70 8.60 2.26
CA ASP A 94 1.88 8.05 1.61
C ASP A 94 1.55 6.93 0.62
N PHE A 95 0.56 6.07 0.91
CA PHE A 95 0.21 4.92 0.06
C PHE A 95 -0.06 5.28 -1.40
N PRO A 96 -0.98 6.22 -1.69
CA PRO A 96 -1.28 6.61 -3.08
C PRO A 96 -0.07 7.23 -3.79
N ALA A 97 0.87 7.79 -3.02
CA ALA A 97 2.07 8.43 -3.53
C ALA A 97 3.29 7.51 -3.61
N LEU A 98 3.21 6.24 -3.19
CA LEU A 98 4.37 5.33 -3.01
C LEU A 98 5.27 5.18 -4.25
N PHE A 99 4.69 5.23 -5.46
CA PHE A 99 5.45 5.09 -6.70
C PHE A 99 6.08 6.40 -7.20
N HIS A 100 5.67 7.55 -6.64
CA HIS A 100 6.06 8.88 -7.12
C HIS A 100 6.91 9.64 -6.11
N ARG A 101 6.60 9.51 -4.82
CA ARG A 101 7.23 10.19 -3.70
C ARG A 101 7.71 9.17 -2.68
N GLU A 102 8.79 9.52 -1.98
CA GLU A 102 9.27 8.72 -0.86
C GLU A 102 8.35 8.89 0.37
N PRO A 103 7.90 7.79 0.99
CA PRO A 103 7.06 7.84 2.19
C PRO A 103 7.84 8.34 3.41
N SER A 104 7.13 8.83 4.42
CA SER A 104 7.76 9.21 5.69
C SER A 104 8.13 7.97 6.51
N PHE A 105 9.39 7.87 6.92
CA PHE A 105 9.86 6.76 7.74
C PHE A 105 9.77 7.02 9.25
N THR A 106 9.29 8.21 9.67
CA THR A 106 9.26 8.61 11.08
C THR A 106 8.26 7.82 11.93
N ILE A 107 7.31 7.14 11.30
CA ILE A 107 6.26 6.35 11.98
C ILE A 107 6.72 4.93 12.33
N TYR A 108 7.87 4.50 11.80
CA TYR A 108 8.43 3.17 12.00
C TYR A 108 9.50 3.18 13.08
N ARG A 109 9.78 2.00 13.66
CA ARG A 109 10.99 1.77 14.44
C ARG A 109 12.17 1.47 13.54
N ASP A 110 13.37 1.69 14.07
CA ASP A 110 14.62 1.41 13.36
C ASP A 110 14.81 -0.09 13.07
N ASP A 111 14.23 -0.95 13.91
CA ASP A 111 14.24 -2.41 13.81
C ASP A 111 12.98 -3.00 13.15
N VAL A 112 12.27 -2.21 12.34
CA VAL A 112 11.05 -2.67 11.65
C VAL A 112 11.29 -3.95 10.85
N VAL A 113 10.36 -4.89 10.97
CA VAL A 113 10.36 -6.15 10.25
C VAL A 113 9.33 -6.09 9.13
N PHE A 114 9.77 -6.24 7.89
CA PHE A 114 8.89 -6.40 6.75
C PHE A 114 8.75 -7.88 6.40
N LYS A 115 7.51 -8.34 6.25
CA LYS A 115 7.17 -9.72 5.88
C LYS A 115 6.30 -9.70 4.64
N ASP A 116 6.71 -10.47 3.64
CA ASP A 116 5.94 -10.85 2.47
C ASP A 116 5.91 -12.39 2.44
N PRO A 117 4.87 -13.04 1.88
CA PRO A 117 4.82 -14.49 1.68
C PRO A 117 6.12 -15.17 1.25
N LEU A 118 6.99 -14.48 0.50
CA LEU A 118 8.24 -15.03 -0.01
C LEU A 118 9.49 -14.58 0.75
N ASN A 119 9.47 -13.43 1.43
CA ASN A 119 10.68 -12.80 1.96
C ASN A 119 10.43 -12.12 3.31
N THR A 120 11.48 -12.06 4.14
CA THR A 120 11.48 -11.28 5.37
C THR A 120 12.71 -10.37 5.39
N PHE A 121 12.49 -9.07 5.61
CA PHE A 121 13.54 -8.07 5.72
C PHE A 121 13.47 -7.42 7.10
N VAL A 122 14.63 -7.12 7.68
CA VAL A 122 14.74 -6.50 9.01
C VAL A 122 15.53 -5.21 8.89
N GLY A 123 15.09 -4.19 9.62
CA GLY A 123 15.74 -2.90 9.74
C GLY A 123 15.21 -1.86 8.76
N ILE A 124 15.27 -0.60 9.20
CA ILE A 124 14.72 0.54 8.47
C ILE A 124 15.42 0.81 7.13
N GLU A 125 16.72 0.53 7.01
CA GLU A 125 17.46 0.72 5.75
C GLU A 125 17.04 -0.30 4.69
N SER A 126 16.81 -1.55 5.08
CA SER A 126 16.21 -2.58 4.21
C SER A 126 14.80 -2.16 3.78
N TYR A 127 14.02 -1.62 4.73
CA TYR A 127 12.67 -1.13 4.47
C TYR A 127 12.63 0.01 3.45
N LYS A 128 13.50 1.03 3.61
CA LYS A 128 13.68 2.12 2.64
C LYS A 128 14.07 1.60 1.27
N SER A 129 14.97 0.61 1.23
CA SER A 129 15.45 0.00 -0.01
C SER A 129 14.32 -0.69 -0.79
N ILE A 130 13.35 -1.31 -0.11
CA ILE A 130 12.17 -1.90 -0.75
C ILE A 130 11.36 -0.83 -1.49
N PHE A 131 11.00 0.28 -0.83
CA PHE A 131 10.24 1.35 -1.47
C PHE A 131 11.02 2.07 -2.55
N TRP A 132 12.33 2.20 -2.39
CA TRP A 132 13.21 2.69 -3.45
C TRP A 132 13.19 1.77 -4.67
N GLY A 133 13.36 0.46 -4.47
CA GLY A 133 13.29 -0.55 -5.52
C GLY A 133 11.94 -0.58 -6.21
N LEU A 134 10.85 -0.47 -5.44
CA LEU A 134 9.48 -0.40 -5.97
C LEU A 134 9.30 0.80 -6.91
N ARG A 135 9.80 1.97 -6.53
CA ARG A 135 9.79 3.18 -7.38
C ARG A 135 10.67 3.01 -8.62
N PHE A 136 11.85 2.43 -8.45
CA PHE A 136 12.79 2.18 -9.55
C PHE A 136 12.20 1.24 -10.60
N HIS A 137 11.72 0.07 -10.17
CA HIS A 137 11.11 -0.91 -11.06
C HIS A 137 9.78 -0.40 -11.64
N GLY A 138 8.98 0.31 -10.86
CA GLY A 138 7.75 0.95 -11.34
C GLY A 138 8.00 1.90 -12.52
N ARG A 139 9.03 2.76 -12.41
CA ARG A 139 9.40 3.70 -13.49
C ARG A 139 9.88 2.99 -14.76
N ILE A 140 10.56 1.85 -14.62
CA ILE A 140 11.11 1.08 -15.74
C ILE A 140 10.01 0.30 -16.46
N PHE A 141 9.15 -0.40 -15.73
CA PHE A 141 8.21 -1.35 -16.33
C PHE A 141 6.85 -0.73 -16.70
N PHE A 142 6.45 0.39 -16.10
CA PHE A 142 5.12 0.96 -16.27
C PHE A 142 5.13 2.38 -16.86
N LYS A 143 4.13 2.68 -17.70
CA LYS A 143 3.82 4.04 -18.17
C LYS A 143 3.10 4.83 -17.08
N ALA A 144 2.16 4.16 -16.40
CA ALA A 144 1.42 4.68 -15.26
C ALA A 144 1.25 3.56 -14.24
N LEU A 145 1.46 3.87 -12.96
CA LEU A 145 1.38 2.94 -11.85
C LEU A 145 0.95 3.71 -10.60
N TRP A 146 -0.18 3.35 -10.01
CA TRP A 146 -0.73 4.02 -8.83
C TRP A 146 -1.39 3.02 -7.88
N ILE A 147 -1.62 3.46 -6.64
CA ILE A 147 -2.27 2.66 -5.60
C ILE A 147 -3.51 3.40 -5.12
N ASP A 148 -4.62 2.69 -5.10
CA ASP A 148 -5.86 3.15 -4.51
C ASP A 148 -6.08 2.43 -3.17
N ILE A 149 -6.36 3.19 -2.12
CA ILE A 149 -6.71 2.63 -0.82
C ILE A 149 -8.21 2.32 -0.81
N THR A 150 -8.55 1.05 -0.66
CA THR A 150 -9.92 0.58 -0.57
C THR A 150 -10.50 0.80 0.82
N SER A 151 -9.72 0.50 1.86
CA SER A 151 -10.15 0.68 3.26
C SER A 151 -8.97 0.69 4.21
N VAL A 152 -9.10 1.45 5.30
CA VAL A 152 -8.19 1.42 6.45
C VAL A 152 -9.03 1.16 7.69
N TRP A 153 -8.75 0.08 8.41
CA TRP A 153 -9.47 -0.29 9.62
C TRP A 153 -8.51 -0.80 10.69
N GLN A 154 -8.99 -0.86 11.92
CA GLN A 154 -8.22 -1.26 13.08
C GLN A 154 -8.91 -2.47 13.75
N PRO A 155 -8.47 -3.71 13.48
CA PRO A 155 -9.08 -4.88 14.12
C PRO A 155 -8.75 -4.99 15.62
N PHE A 156 -7.58 -4.50 16.02
CA PHE A 156 -7.09 -4.50 17.41
C PHE A 156 -6.41 -3.16 17.71
N GLU A 157 -6.32 -2.78 18.99
CA GLU A 157 -5.75 -1.47 19.39
C GLU A 157 -4.35 -1.21 18.84
N ASN A 158 -3.55 -2.26 18.64
CA ASN A 158 -2.16 -2.21 18.18
C ASN A 158 -1.94 -2.76 16.76
N VAL A 159 -3.01 -2.89 15.96
CA VAL A 159 -2.92 -3.36 14.58
C VAL A 159 -3.69 -2.44 13.65
N ILE A 160 -3.03 -1.90 12.62
CA ILE A 160 -3.69 -1.20 11.52
C ILE A 160 -3.73 -2.14 10.31
N MET A 161 -4.87 -2.26 9.67
CA MET A 161 -5.02 -2.95 8.40
C MET A 161 -5.35 -1.96 7.29
N VAL A 162 -4.72 -2.16 6.15
CA VAL A 162 -4.92 -1.37 4.93
C VAL A 162 -5.22 -2.33 3.79
N ARG A 163 -6.39 -2.22 3.17
CA ARG A 163 -6.70 -2.88 1.89
C ARG A 163 -6.46 -1.88 0.79
N TRP A 164 -5.75 -2.31 -0.23
CA TRP A 164 -5.36 -1.48 -1.35
C TRP A 164 -5.45 -2.25 -2.67
N THR A 165 -5.51 -1.49 -3.75
CA THR A 165 -5.48 -1.99 -5.12
C THR A 165 -4.40 -1.24 -5.89
N VAL A 166 -3.44 -1.95 -6.47
CA VAL A 166 -2.45 -1.40 -7.38
C VAL A 166 -2.97 -1.51 -8.81
N HIS A 167 -2.92 -0.40 -9.53
CA HIS A 167 -3.23 -0.32 -10.95
C HIS A 167 -1.96 0.01 -11.74
N GLY A 168 -1.69 -0.75 -12.81
CA GLY A 168 -0.49 -0.57 -13.62
C GLY A 168 -0.75 -0.71 -15.12
N ILE A 169 -0.22 0.21 -15.91
CA ILE A 169 -0.18 0.15 -17.38
C ILE A 169 1.27 -0.12 -17.79
N PRO A 170 1.64 -1.36 -18.16
CA PRO A 170 3.01 -1.70 -18.55
C PRO A 170 3.47 -0.99 -19.84
N ARG A 171 4.78 -0.85 -20.00
CA ARG A 171 5.45 -0.26 -21.19
C ARG A 171 5.57 -1.23 -22.37
N VAL A 172 4.55 -2.04 -22.61
CA VAL A 172 4.53 -3.01 -23.71
C VAL A 172 3.73 -2.47 -24.91
N PRO A 173 3.95 -3.00 -26.13
CA PRO A 173 3.25 -2.53 -27.34
C PRO A 173 1.74 -2.78 -27.37
N TRP A 174 1.25 -3.75 -26.60
CA TRP A 174 -0.17 -4.12 -26.54
C TRP A 174 -0.87 -3.49 -25.33
N GLU A 175 -2.15 -3.15 -25.47
CA GLU A 175 -2.91 -2.60 -24.35
C GLU A 175 -3.18 -3.70 -23.32
N SER A 176 -2.51 -3.60 -22.18
CA SER A 176 -2.73 -4.45 -21.02
C SER A 176 -2.86 -3.56 -19.78
N ARG A 177 -3.77 -3.93 -18.89
CA ARG A 177 -3.98 -3.25 -17.61
C ARG A 177 -3.82 -4.29 -16.51
N GLY A 178 -2.85 -4.07 -15.64
CA GLY A 178 -2.64 -4.85 -14.44
C GLY A 178 -3.46 -4.29 -13.29
N ARG A 179 -4.10 -5.18 -12.53
CA ARG A 179 -4.74 -4.86 -11.26
C ARG A 179 -4.31 -5.92 -10.25
N PHE A 180 -3.85 -5.47 -9.10
CA PHE A 180 -3.44 -6.34 -8.00
C PHE A 180 -4.06 -5.83 -6.71
N ASP A 181 -4.90 -6.65 -6.10
CA ASP A 181 -5.51 -6.34 -4.81
C ASP A 181 -4.63 -6.92 -3.70
N GLY A 182 -4.51 -6.20 -2.58
CA GLY A 182 -3.62 -6.59 -1.50
C GLY A 182 -4.07 -6.05 -0.15
N THR A 183 -3.51 -6.64 0.90
CA THR A 183 -3.70 -6.21 2.27
C THR A 183 -2.35 -6.02 2.96
N SER A 184 -2.21 -4.91 3.67
CA SER A 184 -1.07 -4.61 4.52
C SER A 184 -1.51 -4.56 5.98
N GLU A 185 -0.85 -5.34 6.82
CA GLU A 185 -1.01 -5.38 8.27
C GLU A 185 0.19 -4.68 8.93
N TYR A 186 -0.10 -3.75 9.84
CA TYR A 186 0.90 -3.00 10.58
C TYR A 186 0.71 -3.21 12.08
N LYS A 187 1.73 -3.73 12.76
CA LYS A 187 1.72 -3.87 14.22
C LYS A 187 2.47 -2.73 14.88
N LEU A 188 1.87 -2.19 15.94
CA LEU A 188 2.39 -1.07 16.70
C LEU A 188 2.97 -1.53 18.04
N ASP A 189 4.03 -0.86 18.46
CA ASP A 189 4.62 -1.01 19.79
C ASP A 189 3.87 -0.19 20.85
N LYS A 190 4.31 -0.24 22.10
CA LYS A 190 3.71 0.52 23.21
C LYS A 190 3.76 2.04 23.02
N ASN A 191 4.61 2.55 22.14
CA ASN A 191 4.70 3.98 21.83
C ASN A 191 3.84 4.38 20.64
N GLY A 192 3.17 3.45 19.96
CA GLY A 192 2.43 3.72 18.73
C GLY A 192 3.33 3.86 17.50
N LYS A 193 4.53 3.26 17.52
CA LYS A 193 5.43 3.14 16.36
C LYS A 193 5.29 1.77 15.72
N ILE A 194 5.37 1.72 14.39
CA ILE A 194 5.23 0.47 13.64
C ILE A 194 6.52 -0.34 13.73
N PHE A 195 6.44 -1.58 14.21
CA PHE A 195 7.59 -2.50 14.31
C PHE A 195 7.48 -3.68 13.34
N GLU A 196 6.29 -3.99 12.83
CA GLU A 196 6.08 -5.05 11.84
C GLU A 196 5.15 -4.55 10.74
N HIS A 197 5.54 -4.75 9.49
CA HIS A 197 4.70 -4.55 8.31
C HIS A 197 4.63 -5.88 7.56
N ARG A 198 3.45 -6.48 7.50
CA ARG A 198 3.18 -7.69 6.74
C ARG A 198 2.31 -7.36 5.54
N VAL A 199 2.70 -7.84 4.37
CA VAL A 199 1.91 -7.72 3.15
C VAL A 199 1.40 -9.11 2.78
N ASP A 200 0.11 -9.22 2.55
CA ASP A 200 -0.53 -10.42 2.02
C ASP A 200 -1.28 -10.06 0.72
N ASN A 201 -1.18 -10.93 -0.27
CA ASN A 201 -1.97 -10.82 -1.48
C ASN A 201 -3.37 -11.40 -1.20
N VAL A 202 -4.40 -10.56 -1.19
CA VAL A 202 -5.78 -11.04 -1.23
C VAL A 202 -5.98 -11.47 -2.66
N ALA A 203 -6.13 -12.79 -2.86
CA ALA A 203 -6.17 -13.49 -4.14
C ALA A 203 -6.59 -12.58 -5.31
N MET A 204 -5.91 -12.68 -6.45
CA MET A 204 -6.44 -12.17 -7.70
C MET A 204 -7.85 -12.73 -7.82
N ASP A 205 -8.85 -11.94 -7.45
CA ASP A 205 -10.21 -12.17 -7.87
C ASP A 205 -10.06 -12.10 -9.38
N ALA A 206 -9.94 -13.29 -9.99
CA ALA A 206 -10.27 -13.48 -11.37
C ALA A 206 -11.73 -13.10 -11.39
N HIS A 207 -12.01 -11.80 -11.50
CA HIS A 207 -13.32 -11.28 -11.85
C HIS A 207 -13.80 -12.26 -12.90
N PRO A 208 -14.92 -12.98 -12.67
CA PRO A 208 -15.38 -13.93 -13.66
C PRO A 208 -15.49 -13.10 -14.91
N LYS A 209 -14.57 -13.34 -15.87
CA LYS A 209 -14.51 -12.55 -17.10
C LYS A 209 -15.93 -12.65 -17.59
N PHE A 210 -16.65 -11.52 -17.62
CA PHE A 210 -18.01 -11.53 -18.12
C PHE A 210 -17.87 -12.09 -19.52
N LYS A 211 -18.21 -13.37 -19.68
CA LYS A 211 -18.06 -14.07 -20.92
C LYS A 211 -19.20 -13.49 -21.73
N VAL A 212 -18.89 -12.49 -22.55
CA VAL A 212 -19.85 -11.97 -23.52
C VAL A 212 -20.22 -13.20 -24.35
N LEU A 213 -21.39 -13.77 -24.04
CA LEU A 213 -21.92 -14.91 -24.76
C LEU A 213 -22.03 -14.47 -26.21
N ARG A 214 -21.47 -15.25 -27.12
CA ARG A 214 -21.67 -14.96 -28.54
C ARG A 214 -23.15 -15.15 -28.83
N VAL A 215 -23.67 -14.40 -29.80
CA VAL A 215 -25.10 -14.47 -30.16
C VAL A 215 -25.53 -15.92 -30.47
N GLU A 216 -24.63 -16.72 -31.02
CA GLU A 216 -24.79 -18.18 -31.22
C GLU A 216 -25.02 -18.97 -29.93
N ASP A 217 -24.27 -18.71 -28.86
CA ASP A 217 -24.42 -19.37 -27.55
C ASP A 217 -25.78 -19.01 -26.92
N LEU A 218 -26.21 -17.75 -27.10
CA LEU A 218 -27.51 -17.28 -26.64
C LEU A 218 -28.64 -17.98 -27.43
N ILE A 219 -28.57 -18.01 -28.76
CA ILE A 219 -29.55 -18.67 -29.63
C ILE A 219 -29.68 -20.15 -29.28
N GLN A 220 -28.59 -20.84 -28.99
CA GLN A 220 -28.63 -22.25 -28.58
C GLN A 220 -29.35 -22.44 -27.23
N TYR A 221 -29.21 -21.48 -26.31
CA TYR A 221 -29.83 -21.53 -24.98
C TYR A 221 -31.35 -21.27 -25.02
N ILE A 222 -31.81 -20.29 -25.80
CA ILE A 222 -33.25 -20.03 -26.03
C ILE A 222 -33.89 -21.03 -27.02
N GLY A 223 -33.08 -21.66 -27.87
CA GLY A 223 -33.53 -22.65 -28.84
C GLY A 223 -33.79 -24.05 -28.28
N CYS A 224 -33.55 -24.29 -26.99
CA CYS A 224 -33.89 -25.55 -26.33
C CYS A 224 -35.40 -25.63 -26.09
N PRO A 225 -36.15 -26.56 -26.72
CA PRO A 225 -37.55 -26.78 -26.43
C PRO A 225 -37.67 -27.62 -25.14
N SER A 226 -37.24 -27.09 -23.99
CA SER A 226 -37.70 -27.65 -22.72
C SER A 226 -39.14 -27.17 -22.53
N THR A 227 -40.09 -27.98 -22.98
CA THR A 227 -41.52 -27.77 -22.65
C THR A 227 -41.63 -27.59 -21.14
N PRO A 228 -42.07 -26.42 -20.63
CA PRO A 228 -42.35 -26.29 -19.22
C PRO A 228 -43.52 -27.23 -18.91
N ARG A 229 -43.28 -28.23 -18.04
CA ARG A 229 -44.38 -29.03 -17.48
C ARG A 229 -45.26 -28.08 -16.66
N PRO A 230 -46.51 -27.81 -17.05
CA PRO A 230 -47.40 -27.03 -16.21
C PRO A 230 -47.75 -27.88 -14.98
N THR A 231 -47.41 -27.39 -13.80
CA THR A 231 -47.92 -27.96 -12.55
C THR A 231 -49.37 -27.53 -12.40
N TYR A 232 -50.31 -28.35 -12.88
CA TYR A 232 -51.73 -28.13 -12.61
C TYR A 232 -52.07 -28.60 -11.20
N PHE A 233 -52.76 -27.77 -10.42
CA PHE A 233 -53.33 -28.16 -9.13
C PHE A 233 -54.66 -28.86 -9.37
N GLU A 234 -54.75 -30.13 -9.00
CA GLU A 234 -55.98 -30.90 -9.05
C GLU A 234 -56.92 -30.42 -7.94
N THR A 235 -57.99 -29.71 -8.31
CA THR A 235 -59.08 -29.38 -7.37
C THR A 235 -60.02 -30.57 -7.27
N SER A 236 -59.99 -31.28 -6.13
CA SER A 236 -60.92 -32.35 -5.83
C SER A 236 -62.33 -31.78 -5.65
N ASN A 237 -63.25 -32.16 -6.54
CA ASN A 237 -64.67 -31.86 -6.36
C ASN A 237 -65.31 -32.94 -5.49
N ARG A 238 -65.82 -32.50 -4.35
CA ARG A 238 -66.50 -33.32 -3.35
C ARG A 238 -67.95 -33.56 -3.82
N THR A 239 -68.33 -34.83 -3.92
CA THR A 239 -69.74 -35.24 -3.86
C THR A 239 -69.83 -36.43 -2.92
#